data_AF-A0A1M6I898-F1
#
_entry.id   AF-A0A1M6I898-F1
#
_cell.length_a   1.000
_cell.length_b   1.000
_cell.length_c   1.000
_cell.angle_alpha   90.00
_cell.angle_beta   90.00
_cell.angle_gamma   90.00
#
_symmetry.space_group_name_H-M   'P 1'
#
loop_
_entity.id
_entity.type
_entity.pdbx_description
1 polymer ?
#
loop_
_entity_poly.entity_id
_entity_poly.type
_entity_poly.pdbx_seq_one_letter_code
_entity_poly.pdbx_strand_id
1 'polypeptide(L)'
;MVRKASQYNYAVDPSYEGIDIRLEETSAVFLSMNEITRIYYYKFEKQDKRRAKERIRDLFVVGCLTALRYSDYSTLTKDNYQGDYIIKRTKKTNVDVKIPAHDYVKEIFAKYNGSIPCGLCIQYFNKYLKVIMREIGLNDKVTYSFTKGGKLQTVTREKWELISSHTARRSAATNMYLTGRMRTLEIMKLTGHRTEQNFFRYIRLTGDDMARAISGDMYFRK
;
A
#
# COMPACT_ATOMS: atom_id res chain seq x y z
N MET A 1 5.46 16.65 24.37
CA MET A 1 5.38 18.03 24.93
C MET A 1 5.73 18.04 26.41
N VAL A 2 5.11 17.20 27.24
CA VAL A 2 5.39 17.12 28.70
C VAL A 2 6.86 16.86 29.04
N ARG A 3 7.51 15.86 28.40
CA ARG A 3 8.96 15.63 28.55
C ARG A 3 9.84 16.84 28.23
N LYS A 4 9.47 17.60 27.20
CA LYS A 4 10.20 18.79 26.78
C LYS A 4 10.01 19.92 27.81
N ALA A 5 8.80 20.10 28.32
CA ALA A 5 8.52 21.06 29.40
C ALA A 5 9.30 20.73 30.70
N SER A 6 9.40 19.44 31.06
CA SER A 6 10.26 18.97 32.16
C SER A 6 11.72 19.38 31.98
N GLN A 7 12.27 19.19 30.76
CA GLN A 7 13.65 19.58 30.43
C GLN A 7 13.91 21.09 30.52
N TYR A 8 12.87 21.91 30.38
CA TYR A 8 12.94 23.36 30.59
C TYR A 8 12.53 23.79 32.01
N ASN A 9 12.53 22.87 32.98
CA ASN A 9 12.18 23.10 34.39
C ASN A 9 10.76 23.64 34.63
N TYR A 10 9.82 23.40 33.72
CA TYR A 10 8.42 23.63 34.02
C TYR A 10 7.90 22.49 34.91
N ALA A 11 7.08 22.85 35.90
CA ALA A 11 6.38 21.87 36.74
C ALA A 11 5.48 20.98 35.85
N VAL A 12 5.75 19.68 35.85
CA VAL A 12 4.97 18.68 35.12
C VAL A 12 4.74 17.46 35.99
N ASP A 13 3.57 16.85 35.87
CA ASP A 13 3.26 15.58 36.52
C ASP A 13 3.90 14.42 35.73
N PRO A 14 4.76 13.58 36.35
CA PRO A 14 5.40 12.43 35.71
C PRO A 14 4.52 11.18 35.62
N SER A 15 3.27 11.22 36.10
CA SER A 15 2.34 10.07 36.11
C SER A 15 2.16 9.38 34.76
N TYR A 16 2.37 10.10 33.65
CA TYR A 16 2.31 9.54 32.29
C TYR A 16 3.41 8.50 31.98
N GLU A 17 4.54 8.49 32.71
CA GLU A 17 5.61 7.52 32.48
C GLU A 17 5.26 6.11 32.95
N GLY A 18 4.32 6.00 33.91
CA GLY A 18 3.80 4.72 34.39
C GLY A 18 2.71 4.12 33.50
N ILE A 19 2.30 4.80 32.42
CA ILE A 19 1.23 4.33 31.53
C ILE A 19 1.83 3.41 30.46
N ASP A 20 1.52 2.12 30.54
CA ASP A 20 1.82 1.17 29.47
C ASP A 20 0.78 1.28 28.34
N ILE A 21 1.20 1.87 27.21
CA ILE A 21 0.37 1.98 26.03
C ILE A 21 0.55 0.72 25.18
N ARG A 22 -0.40 -0.21 25.32
CA ARG A 22 -0.44 -1.40 24.49
C ARG A 22 -0.70 -1.04 23.03
N LEU A 23 0.15 -1.52 22.14
CA LEU A 23 -0.04 -1.40 20.70
C LEU A 23 -1.03 -2.47 20.24
N GLU A 24 -2.20 -2.06 19.79
CA GLU A 24 -3.20 -2.97 19.24
C GLU A 24 -2.83 -3.37 17.81
N GLU A 25 -2.83 -4.67 17.52
CA GLU A 25 -2.67 -5.15 16.16
C GLU A 25 -3.90 -4.81 15.32
N THR A 26 -3.65 -4.17 14.18
CA THR A 26 -4.68 -3.87 13.18
C THR A 26 -4.70 -4.97 12.13
N SER A 27 -5.86 -5.29 11.58
CA SER A 27 -5.93 -6.10 10.35
C SER A 27 -5.68 -5.21 9.13
N ALA A 28 -5.15 -5.79 8.05
CA ALA A 28 -5.03 -5.10 6.78
C ALA A 28 -5.14 -6.11 5.63
N VAL A 29 -5.72 -5.67 4.52
CA VAL A 29 -5.83 -6.47 3.29
C VAL A 29 -4.77 -6.07 2.27
N PHE A 30 -4.44 -7.01 1.38
CA PHE A 30 -3.66 -6.77 0.18
C PHE A 30 -4.42 -7.29 -1.06
N LEU A 31 -3.96 -6.89 -2.23
CA LEU A 31 -4.48 -7.30 -3.53
C LEU A 31 -3.46 -8.19 -4.22
N SER A 32 -3.91 -9.36 -4.66
CA SER A 32 -3.13 -10.26 -5.50
C SER A 32 -2.89 -9.66 -6.88
N MET A 33 -1.92 -10.20 -7.62
CA MET A 33 -1.65 -9.72 -8.98
C MET A 33 -2.87 -9.89 -9.91
N ASN A 34 -3.63 -10.98 -9.77
CA ASN A 34 -4.86 -11.20 -10.54
C ASN A 34 -5.91 -10.12 -10.29
N GLU A 35 -6.06 -9.69 -9.03
CA GLU A 35 -6.97 -8.60 -8.68
C GLU A 35 -6.48 -7.25 -9.24
N ILE A 36 -5.17 -6.98 -9.19
CA ILE A 36 -4.58 -5.77 -9.79
C ILE A 36 -4.83 -5.75 -11.30
N THR A 37 -4.64 -6.88 -11.99
CA THR A 37 -4.92 -7.03 -13.42
C THR A 37 -6.40 -6.85 -13.73
N ARG A 38 -7.30 -7.42 -12.92
CA ARG A 38 -8.75 -7.20 -13.04
C ARG A 38 -9.11 -5.72 -12.87
N ILE A 39 -8.52 -5.04 -11.89
CA ILE A 39 -8.70 -3.60 -11.69
C ILE A 39 -8.22 -2.84 -12.93
N TYR A 40 -7.06 -3.17 -13.49
CA TYR A 40 -6.49 -2.48 -14.64
C TYR A 40 -7.39 -2.55 -15.89
N TYR A 41 -7.88 -3.75 -16.23
CA TYR A 41 -8.69 -3.96 -17.43
C TYR A 41 -10.16 -3.56 -17.29
N TYR A 42 -10.65 -3.30 -16.07
CA TYR A 42 -12.06 -2.98 -15.85
C TYR A 42 -12.50 -1.71 -16.57
N LYS A 43 -13.44 -1.83 -17.51
CA LYS A 43 -14.02 -0.70 -18.24
C LYS A 43 -15.28 -0.21 -17.53
N PHE A 44 -15.29 1.05 -17.11
CA PHE A 44 -16.48 1.67 -16.51
C PHE A 44 -17.53 1.95 -17.58
N GLU A 45 -18.76 1.49 -17.35
CA GLU A 45 -19.91 1.73 -18.25
C GLU A 45 -20.37 3.18 -18.21
N LYS A 46 -20.41 3.79 -17.02
CA LYS A 46 -20.82 5.19 -16.80
C LYS A 46 -19.63 6.02 -16.36
N GLN A 47 -19.13 6.88 -17.26
CA GLN A 47 -18.03 7.79 -16.99
C GLN A 47 -18.42 9.26 -17.12
N ASP A 48 -17.92 10.06 -16.19
CA ASP A 48 -17.95 11.52 -16.30
C ASP A 48 -17.06 11.98 -17.46
N LYS A 49 -17.36 13.15 -18.04
CA LYS A 49 -16.56 13.78 -19.12
C LYS A 49 -15.05 13.87 -18.79
N ARG A 50 -14.70 14.00 -17.50
CA ARG A 50 -13.32 14.11 -17.00
C ARG A 50 -12.63 12.76 -16.72
N ARG A 51 -13.33 11.63 -16.94
CA ARG A 51 -12.87 10.26 -16.68
C ARG A 51 -12.26 10.07 -15.29
N ALA A 52 -12.88 10.66 -14.26
CA ALA A 52 -12.30 10.71 -12.91
C ALA A 52 -12.06 9.30 -12.31
N LYS A 53 -13.01 8.37 -12.51
CA LYS A 53 -12.88 6.98 -12.04
C LYS A 53 -11.69 6.26 -12.66
N GLU A 54 -11.53 6.40 -13.97
CA GLU A 54 -10.41 5.82 -14.74
C GLU A 54 -9.06 6.37 -14.27
N ARG A 55 -8.99 7.69 -14.07
CA ARG A 55 -7.79 8.36 -13.55
C ARG A 55 -7.40 7.87 -12.15
N ILE A 56 -8.37 7.67 -11.26
CA ILE A 56 -8.14 7.17 -9.89
C ILE A 56 -7.71 5.70 -9.91
N ARG A 57 -8.36 4.87 -10.74
CA ARG A 57 -8.01 3.46 -10.97
C ARG A 57 -6.57 3.33 -11.46
N ASP A 58 -6.20 4.08 -12.50
CA ASP A 58 -4.86 4.02 -13.09
C ASP A 58 -3.79 4.50 -12.10
N LEU A 59 -4.05 5.59 -11.38
CA LEU A 59 -3.16 6.06 -10.32
C LEU A 59 -2.98 5.03 -9.19
N PHE A 60 -4.06 4.31 -8.84
CA PHE A 60 -3.99 3.25 -7.84
C PHE A 60 -3.16 2.05 -8.32
N VAL A 61 -3.33 1.63 -9.58
CA VAL A 61 -2.55 0.55 -10.21
C VAL A 61 -1.06 0.91 -10.23
N VAL A 62 -0.71 2.16 -10.55
CA VAL A 62 0.69 2.64 -10.44
C VAL A 62 1.22 2.47 -9.01
N GLY A 63 0.44 2.83 -7.99
CA GLY A 63 0.82 2.58 -6.60
C GLY A 63 1.03 1.10 -6.28
N CYS A 64 0.17 0.22 -6.81
CA CYS A 64 0.24 -1.24 -6.60
C CYS A 64 1.47 -1.89 -7.23
N LEU A 65 2.06 -1.27 -8.25
CA LEU A 65 3.20 -1.82 -9.00
C LEU A 65 4.52 -1.11 -8.70
N THR A 66 4.49 0.06 -8.08
CA THR A 66 5.70 0.83 -7.70
C THR A 66 6.04 0.77 -6.22
N ALA A 67 5.11 0.31 -5.37
CA ALA A 67 5.25 0.32 -3.91
C ALA A 67 5.52 1.70 -3.27
N LEU A 68 5.32 2.79 -4.01
CA LEU A 68 5.41 4.14 -3.49
C LEU A 68 4.25 4.45 -2.55
N ARG A 69 4.42 5.41 -1.62
CA ARG A 69 3.30 5.91 -0.82
C ARG A 69 2.43 6.82 -1.68
N TYR A 70 1.16 7.01 -1.29
CA TYR A 70 0.24 7.91 -1.99
C TYR A 70 0.86 9.27 -2.28
N SER A 71 1.48 9.90 -1.26
CA SER A 71 2.15 11.19 -1.39
C SER A 71 3.25 11.23 -2.45
N ASP A 72 3.88 10.10 -2.73
CA ASP A 72 4.99 9.98 -3.66
C ASP A 72 4.47 9.65 -5.07
N TYR A 73 3.56 8.68 -5.21
CA TYR A 73 3.02 8.32 -6.53
C TYR A 73 1.98 9.32 -7.06
N SER A 74 1.27 10.04 -6.20
CA SER A 74 0.32 11.09 -6.62
C SER A 74 1.01 12.36 -7.14
N THR A 75 2.33 12.43 -7.05
CA THR A 75 3.17 13.55 -7.51
C THR A 75 4.21 13.09 -8.54
N LEU A 76 4.01 11.92 -9.17
CA LEU A 76 4.88 11.47 -10.25
C LEU A 76 4.67 12.35 -11.49
N THR A 77 5.77 12.86 -12.01
CA THR A 77 5.81 13.62 -13.27
C THR A 77 6.55 12.82 -14.34
N LYS A 78 6.51 13.33 -15.57
CA LYS A 78 7.26 12.77 -16.70
C LYS A 78 8.75 12.64 -16.39
N ASP A 79 9.33 13.58 -15.66
CA ASP A 79 10.76 13.61 -15.32
C ASP A 79 11.18 12.48 -14.36
N ASN A 80 10.22 11.93 -13.61
CA ASN A 80 10.46 10.76 -12.76
C ASN A 80 10.57 9.47 -13.57
N TYR A 81 10.08 9.46 -14.81
CA TYR A 81 10.14 8.30 -15.69
C TYR A 81 11.36 8.42 -16.61
N GLN A 82 12.41 7.64 -16.32
CA GLN A 82 13.69 7.68 -17.01
C GLN A 82 14.04 6.30 -17.57
N GLY A 83 13.92 6.14 -18.89
CA GLY A 83 14.05 4.86 -19.57
C GLY A 83 12.96 3.89 -19.11
N ASP A 84 13.36 2.79 -18.47
CA ASP A 84 12.47 1.78 -17.89
C ASP A 84 12.35 1.87 -16.35
N TYR A 85 12.77 2.99 -15.76
CA TYR A 85 12.80 3.16 -14.31
C TYR A 85 12.00 4.38 -13.85
N ILE A 86 11.39 4.24 -12.67
CA ILE A 86 10.80 5.34 -11.91
C ILE A 86 11.78 5.74 -10.83
N ILE A 87 12.24 6.99 -10.90
CA ILE A 87 13.18 7.59 -9.95
C ILE A 87 12.43 8.65 -9.16
N LYS A 88 12.37 8.46 -7.83
CA LYS A 88 11.66 9.37 -6.93
C LYS A 88 12.38 9.51 -5.61
N ARG A 89 12.51 10.75 -5.12
CA ARG A 89 12.87 11.02 -3.73
C ARG A 89 11.62 10.93 -2.86
N THR A 90 11.61 10.01 -1.91
CA THR A 90 10.46 9.77 -1.03
C THR A 90 10.28 10.91 -0.03
N LYS A 91 9.07 11.47 0.07
CA LYS A 91 8.81 12.65 0.91
C LYS A 91 8.99 12.39 2.42
N LYS A 92 8.57 11.21 2.90
CA LYS A 92 8.58 10.90 4.34
C LYS A 92 9.98 10.54 4.85
N THR A 93 10.76 9.86 4.04
CA THR A 93 12.03 9.24 4.45
C THR A 93 13.25 9.90 3.84
N ASN A 94 13.08 10.81 2.88
CA ASN A 94 14.15 11.47 2.13
C ASN A 94 15.18 10.48 1.55
N VAL A 95 14.68 9.35 1.04
CA VAL A 95 15.47 8.32 0.36
C VAL A 95 15.13 8.34 -1.12
N ASP A 96 16.15 8.33 -1.96
CA ASP A 96 16.01 8.19 -3.41
C ASP A 96 15.78 6.72 -3.73
N VAL A 97 14.64 6.42 -4.35
CA VAL A 97 14.29 5.07 -4.80
C VAL A 97 14.30 5.02 -6.32
N LYS A 98 14.87 3.94 -6.86
CA LYS A 98 14.87 3.61 -8.29
C LYS A 98 14.13 2.28 -8.47
N ILE A 99 12.97 2.34 -9.12
CA ILE A 99 12.04 1.21 -9.22
C ILE A 99 11.90 0.84 -10.70
N PRO A 100 12.09 -0.42 -11.10
CA PRO A 100 11.77 -0.87 -12.46
C PRO A 100 10.28 -0.68 -12.76
N ALA A 101 9.96 -0.08 -13.90
CA ALA A 101 8.58 0.14 -14.32
C ALA A 101 7.99 -1.16 -14.88
N HIS A 102 6.92 -1.66 -14.25
CA HIS A 102 6.12 -2.78 -14.76
C HIS A 102 5.40 -2.37 -16.06
N ASP A 103 5.13 -3.30 -16.97
CA ASP A 103 4.54 -3.02 -18.29
C ASP A 103 3.22 -2.23 -18.21
N TYR A 104 2.30 -2.62 -17.33
CA TYR A 104 1.08 -1.83 -17.05
C TYR A 104 1.36 -0.38 -16.62
N VAL A 105 2.45 -0.15 -15.87
CA VAL A 105 2.84 1.21 -15.51
C VAL A 105 3.31 1.96 -16.75
N LYS A 106 4.11 1.34 -17.62
CA LYS A 106 4.55 1.94 -18.89
C LYS A 106 3.36 2.31 -19.78
N GLU A 107 2.38 1.42 -19.89
CA GLU A 107 1.13 1.66 -20.64
C GLU A 107 0.33 2.85 -20.07
N ILE A 108 0.20 2.94 -18.74
CA ILE A 108 -0.46 4.08 -18.08
C ILE A 108 0.30 5.37 -18.33
N PHE A 109 1.63 5.38 -18.22
CA PHE A 109 2.44 6.56 -18.50
C PHE A 109 2.28 7.00 -19.97
N ALA A 110 2.27 6.07 -20.91
CA ALA A 110 2.05 6.36 -22.33
C ALA A 110 0.65 6.94 -22.58
N LYS A 111 -0.38 6.36 -21.98
CA LYS A 111 -1.78 6.83 -22.08
C LYS A 111 -1.96 8.29 -21.66
N TYR A 112 -1.19 8.75 -20.67
CA TYR A 112 -1.26 10.12 -20.15
C TYR A 112 -0.13 11.02 -20.66
N ASN A 113 0.62 10.62 -21.69
CA ASN A 113 1.79 11.36 -22.21
C ASN A 113 2.81 11.76 -21.13
N GLY A 114 2.97 10.91 -20.10
CA GLY A 114 3.86 11.15 -18.96
C GLY A 114 3.26 11.97 -17.81
N SER A 115 2.06 12.53 -17.98
CA SER A 115 1.39 13.38 -16.99
C SER A 115 0.28 12.62 -16.27
N ILE A 116 0.66 11.78 -15.31
CA ILE A 116 -0.29 11.00 -14.51
C ILE A 116 -1.27 11.95 -13.78
N PRO A 117 -2.53 11.55 -13.58
CA PRO A 117 -3.47 12.30 -12.74
C PRO A 117 -2.93 12.59 -11.33
N CYS A 118 -2.51 13.83 -11.09
CA CYS A 118 -1.96 14.28 -9.81
C CYS A 118 -2.90 15.23 -9.03
N GLY A 119 -2.57 15.49 -7.77
CA GLY A 119 -3.15 16.60 -6.99
C GLY A 119 -4.47 16.32 -6.29
N LEU A 120 -4.96 15.07 -6.28
CA LEU A 120 -6.13 14.70 -5.49
C LEU A 120 -5.78 14.67 -4.00
N CYS A 121 -6.70 15.12 -3.14
CA CYS A 121 -6.53 14.91 -1.71
C CYS A 121 -6.76 13.43 -1.37
N ILE A 122 -5.99 12.92 -0.40
CA ILE A 122 -6.00 11.49 -0.05
C ILE A 122 -7.39 11.02 0.43
N GLN A 123 -8.14 11.89 1.11
CA GLN A 123 -9.48 11.59 1.59
C GLN A 123 -10.45 11.37 0.43
N TYR A 124 -10.42 12.27 -0.57
CA TYR A 124 -11.24 12.14 -1.77
C TYR A 124 -10.83 10.91 -2.57
N PHE A 125 -9.53 10.71 -2.77
CA PHE A 125 -9.00 9.53 -3.44
C PHE A 125 -9.49 8.24 -2.79
N ASN A 126 -9.38 8.10 -1.46
CA ASN A 126 -9.84 6.90 -0.74
C ASN A 126 -11.36 6.73 -0.82
N LYS A 127 -12.14 7.81 -0.74
CA LYS A 127 -13.61 7.75 -0.85
C LYS A 127 -14.03 7.20 -2.21
N TYR A 128 -13.46 7.74 -3.29
CA TYR A 128 -13.78 7.30 -4.66
C TYR A 128 -13.20 5.93 -4.98
N LEU A 129 -12.01 5.62 -4.45
CA LEU A 129 -11.39 4.30 -4.60
C LEU A 129 -12.33 3.20 -4.11
N LYS A 130 -12.97 3.37 -2.95
CA LYS A 130 -13.94 2.39 -2.43
C LYS A 130 -15.14 2.18 -3.36
N VAL A 131 -15.68 3.26 -3.93
CA VAL A 131 -16.78 3.19 -4.90
C VAL A 131 -16.35 2.41 -6.14
N ILE A 132 -15.15 2.70 -6.66
CA ILE A 132 -14.57 2.02 -7.82
C ILE A 132 -14.37 0.52 -7.51
N MET A 133 -13.81 0.18 -6.36
CA MET A 133 -13.55 -1.22 -5.99
C MET A 133 -14.84 -2.03 -5.80
N ARG A 134 -15.89 -1.39 -5.29
CA ARG A 134 -17.23 -1.98 -5.20
C ARG A 134 -17.82 -2.25 -6.60
N GLU A 135 -17.68 -1.30 -7.53
CA GLU A 135 -18.15 -1.42 -8.91
C GLU A 135 -17.41 -2.51 -9.70
N ILE A 136 -16.10 -2.68 -9.44
CA ILE A 136 -15.28 -3.78 -9.99
C ILE A 136 -15.72 -5.15 -9.46
N GLY A 137 -16.37 -5.19 -8.29
CA GLY A 137 -16.89 -6.41 -7.67
C GLY A 137 -15.90 -7.11 -6.73
N LEU A 138 -15.07 -6.37 -6.00
CA LEU A 138 -14.19 -6.89 -4.94
C LEU A 138 -14.98 -7.09 -3.63
N ASN A 139 -15.97 -7.97 -3.67
CA ASN A 139 -16.97 -8.15 -2.61
C ASN A 139 -16.66 -9.35 -1.68
N ASP A 140 -15.44 -9.91 -1.77
CA ASP A 140 -15.03 -11.02 -0.90
C ASP A 140 -15.13 -10.61 0.57
N LYS A 141 -15.76 -11.45 1.38
CA LYS A 141 -15.90 -11.20 2.83
C LYS A 141 -14.57 -11.48 3.52
N VAL A 142 -14.07 -10.49 4.23
CA VAL A 142 -12.87 -10.57 5.07
C VAL A 142 -13.31 -10.42 6.52
N THR A 143 -13.15 -11.48 7.30
CA THR A 143 -13.35 -11.47 8.75
C THR A 143 -12.02 -11.22 9.42
N TYR A 144 -11.99 -10.27 10.35
CA TYR A 144 -10.81 -9.99 11.14
C TYR A 144 -11.19 -9.58 12.55
N SER A 145 -10.28 -9.86 13.48
CA SER A 145 -10.42 -9.47 14.88
C SER A 145 -9.41 -8.39 15.23
N PHE A 146 -9.83 -7.42 16.03
CA PHE A 146 -8.95 -6.40 16.59
C PHE A 146 -9.39 -6.13 18.02
N THR A 147 -8.43 -5.79 18.88
CA THR A 147 -8.75 -5.31 20.23
C THR A 147 -9.07 -3.83 20.14
N LYS A 148 -10.12 -3.38 20.83
CA LYS A 148 -10.40 -1.95 21.00
C LYS A 148 -10.85 -1.71 22.43
N GLY A 149 -10.04 -0.95 23.18
CA GLY A 149 -10.33 -0.65 24.59
C GLY A 149 -10.32 -1.92 25.45
N GLY A 150 -9.38 -2.82 25.18
CA GLY A 150 -9.22 -4.08 25.90
C GLY A 150 -10.23 -5.18 25.56
N LYS A 151 -11.21 -4.92 24.68
CA LYS A 151 -12.18 -5.93 24.22
C LYS A 151 -11.84 -6.40 22.80
N LEU A 152 -11.77 -7.71 22.61
CA LEU A 152 -11.64 -8.31 21.28
C LEU A 152 -12.96 -8.15 20.51
N GLN A 153 -12.89 -7.54 19.33
CA GLN A 153 -14.02 -7.39 18.42
C GLN A 153 -13.71 -8.10 17.11
N THR A 154 -14.62 -8.96 16.67
CA THR A 154 -14.56 -9.62 15.37
C THR A 154 -15.56 -8.97 14.44
N VAL A 155 -15.10 -8.52 13.28
CA VAL A 155 -15.93 -7.84 12.28
C VAL A 155 -15.70 -8.49 10.92
N THR A 156 -16.80 -8.69 10.19
CA THR A 156 -16.78 -9.13 8.80
C THR A 156 -17.12 -7.94 7.91
N ARG A 157 -16.25 -7.65 6.93
CA ARG A 157 -16.44 -6.59 5.95
C ARG A 157 -16.16 -7.09 4.55
N GLU A 158 -16.69 -6.42 3.55
CA GLU A 158 -16.33 -6.71 2.17
C GLU A 158 -14.95 -6.11 1.85
N LYS A 159 -14.18 -6.78 0.99
CA LYS A 159 -12.79 -6.42 0.72
C LYS A 159 -12.65 -4.97 0.24
N TRP A 160 -13.55 -4.49 -0.61
CA TRP A 160 -13.55 -3.10 -1.08
C TRP A 160 -13.65 -2.06 0.06
N GLU A 161 -14.29 -2.39 1.18
CA GLU A 161 -14.40 -1.48 2.33
C GLU A 161 -13.07 -1.26 3.05
N LEU A 162 -12.16 -2.24 2.93
CA LEU A 162 -10.86 -2.28 3.57
C LEU A 162 -9.75 -1.69 2.68
N ILE A 163 -10.04 -1.48 1.39
CA ILE A 163 -9.09 -0.90 0.44
C ILE A 163 -8.92 0.61 0.71
N SER A 164 -7.66 1.03 0.71
CA SER A 164 -7.23 2.43 0.79
C SER A 164 -5.97 2.64 -0.06
N SER A 165 -5.51 3.88 -0.17
CA SER A 165 -4.23 4.20 -0.82
C SER A 165 -3.03 3.44 -0.22
N HIS A 166 -3.08 3.09 1.07
CA HIS A 166 -2.03 2.27 1.69
C HIS A 166 -2.07 0.79 1.27
N THR A 167 -3.24 0.30 0.84
CA THR A 167 -3.36 -1.05 0.29
C THR A 167 -2.48 -1.21 -0.94
N ALA A 168 -2.35 -0.18 -1.79
CA ALA A 168 -1.50 -0.23 -2.97
C ALA A 168 -0.04 -0.62 -2.63
N ARG A 169 0.58 0.11 -1.71
CA ARG A 169 1.95 -0.17 -1.27
C ARG A 169 2.08 -1.52 -0.57
N ARG A 170 1.08 -1.94 0.22
CA ARG A 170 1.06 -3.26 0.86
C ARG A 170 1.03 -4.36 -0.18
N SER A 171 0.09 -4.30 -1.12
CA SER A 171 -0.03 -5.24 -2.24
C SER A 171 1.27 -5.35 -3.02
N ALA A 172 1.92 -4.23 -3.35
CA ALA A 172 3.19 -4.24 -4.06
C ALA A 172 4.28 -5.01 -3.28
N ALA A 173 4.46 -4.68 -1.99
CA ALA A 173 5.47 -5.31 -1.14
C ALA A 173 5.19 -6.80 -0.92
N THR A 174 3.93 -7.15 -0.63
CA THR A 174 3.49 -8.55 -0.43
C THR A 174 3.65 -9.37 -1.69
N ASN A 175 3.21 -8.87 -2.86
CA ASN A 175 3.34 -9.59 -4.12
C ASN A 175 4.80 -9.78 -4.52
N MET A 176 5.66 -8.76 -4.38
CA MET A 176 7.09 -8.90 -4.62
C MET A 176 7.72 -9.97 -3.73
N TYR A 177 7.36 -9.99 -2.44
CA TYR A 177 7.84 -10.98 -1.49
C TYR A 177 7.36 -12.39 -1.84
N LEU A 178 6.07 -12.54 -2.17
CA LEU A 178 5.47 -13.83 -2.55
C LEU A 178 6.02 -14.41 -3.85
N THR A 179 6.67 -13.62 -4.71
CA THR A 179 7.35 -14.17 -5.90
C THR A 179 8.49 -15.12 -5.52
N GLY A 180 9.07 -14.99 -4.33
CA GLY A 180 10.21 -15.79 -3.86
C GLY A 180 11.52 -15.55 -4.61
N ARG A 181 11.54 -14.71 -5.65
CA ARG A 181 12.72 -14.48 -6.50
C ARG A 181 13.65 -13.37 -6.00
N MET A 182 13.12 -12.46 -5.18
CA MET A 182 13.85 -11.29 -4.68
C MET A 182 14.19 -11.47 -3.21
N ARG A 183 15.40 -11.08 -2.81
CA ARG A 183 15.79 -11.08 -1.40
C ARG A 183 15.05 -9.98 -0.65
N THR A 184 14.70 -10.23 0.61
CA THR A 184 14.02 -9.27 1.50
C THR A 184 14.70 -7.88 1.48
N LEU A 185 16.04 -7.86 1.53
CA LEU A 185 16.83 -6.61 1.49
C LEU A 185 16.66 -5.81 0.18
N GLU A 186 16.50 -6.49 -0.96
CA GLU A 186 16.30 -5.85 -2.26
C GLU A 186 14.92 -5.20 -2.33
N ILE A 187 13.89 -5.93 -1.89
CA ILE A 187 12.52 -5.41 -1.82
C ILE A 187 12.46 -4.23 -0.85
N MET A 188 13.15 -4.31 0.30
CA MET A 188 13.22 -3.19 1.25
C MET A 188 13.87 -1.94 0.67
N LYS A 189 14.98 -2.08 -0.07
CA LYS A 189 15.63 -0.96 -0.76
C LYS A 189 14.71 -0.34 -1.81
N LEU A 190 14.07 -1.16 -2.64
CA LEU A 190 13.15 -0.71 -3.68
C LEU A 190 11.93 0.03 -3.08
N THR A 191 11.36 -0.52 -2.02
CA THR A 191 10.20 0.06 -1.36
C THR A 191 10.56 1.21 -0.41
N GLY A 192 11.84 1.43 -0.08
CA GLY A 192 12.30 2.48 0.83
C GLY A 192 11.98 2.22 2.31
N HIS A 193 12.03 0.96 2.75
CA HIS A 193 11.94 0.59 4.18
C HIS A 193 13.35 0.56 4.80
N ARG A 194 13.50 1.20 5.96
CA ARG A 194 14.78 1.26 6.67
C ARG A 194 15.02 0.06 7.59
N THR A 195 13.96 -0.55 8.11
CA THR A 195 14.05 -1.66 9.07
C THR A 195 13.14 -2.81 8.64
N GLU A 196 13.58 -4.03 8.90
CA GLU A 196 12.84 -5.26 8.57
C GLU A 196 11.51 -5.33 9.32
N GLN A 197 11.49 -4.95 10.59
CA GLN A 197 10.27 -4.91 11.38
C GLN A 197 9.19 -4.04 10.74
N ASN A 198 9.57 -2.88 10.17
CA ASN A 198 8.63 -2.04 9.45
C ASN A 198 8.19 -2.67 8.14
N PHE A 199 9.06 -3.39 7.44
CA PHE A 199 8.75 -4.09 6.20
C PHE A 199 7.76 -5.24 6.41
N PHE A 200 7.98 -6.10 7.41
CA PHE A 200 7.10 -7.23 7.71
C PHE A 200 5.69 -6.81 8.17
N ARG A 201 5.54 -5.61 8.76
CA ARG A 201 4.21 -5.01 9.05
C ARG A 201 3.38 -4.75 7.77
N TYR A 202 4.02 -4.61 6.61
CA TYR A 202 3.33 -4.47 5.32
C TYR A 202 2.99 -5.83 4.70
N ILE A 203 3.85 -6.83 4.87
CA ILE A 203 3.71 -8.14 4.22
C ILE A 203 2.58 -8.97 4.82
N ARG A 204 2.40 -8.95 6.16
CA ARG A 204 1.29 -9.59 6.92
C ARG A 204 0.65 -10.78 6.20
N LEU A 205 1.48 -11.75 5.82
CA LEU A 205 1.00 -12.99 5.21
C LEU A 205 0.29 -13.82 6.26
N THR A 206 -0.82 -14.44 5.86
CA THR A 206 -1.42 -15.47 6.69
C THR A 206 -0.53 -16.72 6.69
N GLY A 207 -0.69 -17.59 7.69
CA GLY A 207 0.02 -18.88 7.71
C GLY A 207 -0.20 -19.68 6.42
N ASP A 208 -1.42 -19.63 5.88
CA ASP A 208 -1.79 -20.29 4.63
C ASP A 208 -1.11 -19.69 3.40
N ASP A 209 -0.95 -18.36 3.35
CA ASP A 209 -0.21 -17.71 2.26
C ASP A 209 1.26 -18.10 2.27
N MET A 210 1.87 -18.15 3.46
CA MET A 210 3.26 -18.55 3.63
C MET A 210 3.44 -20.02 3.26
N ALA A 211 2.58 -20.91 3.75
CA ALA A 211 2.61 -22.34 3.44
C ALA A 211 2.48 -22.60 1.93
N ARG A 212 1.56 -21.91 1.24
CA ARG A 212 1.41 -22.01 -0.22
C ARG A 212 2.67 -21.54 -0.96
N ALA A 213 3.25 -20.42 -0.54
CA ALA A 213 4.45 -19.88 -1.19
C ALA A 213 5.65 -20.82 -1.08
N ILE A 214 5.87 -21.43 0.10
CA ILE A 214 7.02 -22.32 0.33
C ILE A 214 6.77 -23.76 -0.14
N SER A 215 5.53 -24.19 -0.33
CA SER A 215 5.20 -25.54 -0.82
C SER A 215 5.76 -25.87 -2.22
N GLY A 216 6.13 -24.83 -2.97
CA GLY A 216 6.77 -24.93 -4.27
C GLY A 216 8.27 -25.22 -4.24
N ASP A 217 8.90 -25.04 -3.07
CA ASP A 217 10.35 -25.11 -2.94
C ASP A 217 10.88 -26.55 -3.07
N MET A 218 12.07 -26.69 -3.64
CA MET A 218 12.75 -27.97 -3.81
C MET A 218 13.08 -28.64 -2.47
N TYR A 219 13.10 -27.90 -1.36
CA TYR A 219 13.19 -28.47 -0.03
C TYR A 219 11.99 -29.38 0.31
N PHE A 220 10.78 -29.02 -0.14
CA PHE A 220 9.54 -29.76 0.15
C PHE A 220 9.14 -30.73 -0.97
N ARG A 221 9.84 -30.71 -2.10
CA ARG A 221 9.56 -31.53 -3.27
C ARG A 221 10.78 -32.41 -3.57
N LYS A 222 10.55 -33.72 -3.71
CA LYS A 222 11.59 -34.68 -4.12
C LYS A 222 12.19 -34.34 -5.48
#